data_AF-A0A929VNN0-F1
#
_entry.id   AF-A0A929VNN0-F1
#
_cell.length_a   1.000
_cell.length_b   1.000
_cell.length_c   1.000
_cell.angle_alpha   90.00
_cell.angle_beta   90.00
_cell.angle_gamma   90.00
#
_symmetry.space_group_name_H-M   'P 1'
#
loop_
_entity.id
_entity.type
_entity.pdbx_description
1 polymer ?
#
loop_
_entity_poly.entity_id
_entity_poly.type
_entity_poly.pdbx_seq_one_letter_code
_entity_poly.pdbx_strand_id
1 'polypeptide(L)'
;MSIRSYEELITIPDYDGRIKYLQTNNVIGEDTFGGSRMLNQMFYKSDEWKALRRDAIIRDKDNDLGIPGMKIVGKVYVHHIEPITKEDLLSRNDKVLSLDNVICCSDITHKRIHYGDSEEEIRKLSGDRKSNDTKLW
;
A
#
# COMPACT_ATOMS: atom_id res chain seq x y z
N MET A 1 6.89 20.33 -7.72
CA MET A 1 6.39 18.94 -7.77
C MET A 1 5.32 18.84 -6.70
N SER A 2 4.11 18.39 -7.03
CA SER A 2 3.07 18.19 -6.01
C SER A 2 3.46 16.95 -5.20
N ILE A 3 3.71 17.13 -3.91
CA ILE A 3 3.92 16.02 -2.98
C ILE A 3 2.53 15.40 -2.76
N ARG A 4 2.38 14.11 -3.04
CA ARG A 4 1.11 13.42 -2.85
C ARG A 4 0.84 13.26 -1.35
N SER A 5 -0.42 13.42 -0.94
CA SER A 5 -0.80 13.34 0.47
C SER A 5 -2.19 12.78 0.70
N TYR A 6 -2.50 12.43 1.94
CA TYR A 6 -3.82 12.02 2.37
C TYR A 6 -4.80 13.18 2.24
N GLU A 7 -4.40 14.39 2.63
CA GLU A 7 -5.22 15.58 2.49
C GLU A 7 -5.66 15.81 1.03
N GLU A 8 -4.77 15.62 0.05
CA GLU A 8 -5.14 15.71 -1.36
C GLU A 8 -6.02 14.52 -1.79
N LEU A 9 -5.65 13.29 -1.39
CA LEU A 9 -6.38 12.06 -1.73
C LEU A 9 -7.85 12.11 -1.32
N ILE A 10 -8.17 12.63 -0.13
CA ILE A 10 -9.56 12.66 0.37
C ILE A 10 -10.44 13.66 -0.36
N THR A 11 -9.86 14.63 -1.09
CA THR A 11 -10.65 15.55 -1.93
C THR A 11 -11.25 14.84 -3.14
N ILE A 12 -10.71 13.68 -3.51
CA ILE A 12 -11.24 12.83 -4.58
C ILE A 12 -12.43 12.04 -4.02
N PRO A 13 -13.65 12.22 -4.56
CA PRO A 13 -14.87 11.69 -3.93
C PRO A 13 -15.10 10.20 -4.22
N ASP A 14 -14.56 9.69 -5.33
CA ASP A 14 -14.84 8.36 -5.83
C ASP A 14 -13.65 7.40 -5.73
N TYR A 15 -13.98 6.12 -5.70
CA TYR A 15 -13.04 5.02 -5.46
C TYR A 15 -12.03 4.87 -6.59
N ASP A 16 -12.47 4.91 -7.85
CA ASP A 16 -11.58 4.73 -9.00
C ASP A 16 -10.63 5.93 -9.17
N GLY A 17 -11.10 7.15 -8.87
CA GLY A 17 -10.27 8.35 -8.80
C GLY A 17 -9.17 8.25 -7.76
N ARG A 18 -9.48 7.73 -6.55
CA ARG A 18 -8.49 7.48 -5.50
C ARG A 18 -7.48 6.41 -5.92
N ILE A 19 -7.91 5.33 -6.56
CA ILE A 19 -6.99 4.33 -7.13
C ILE A 19 -6.05 4.97 -8.15
N LYS A 20 -6.59 5.74 -9.10
CA LYS A 20 -5.80 6.40 -10.15
C LYS A 20 -4.79 7.39 -9.59
N TYR A 21 -5.14 8.08 -8.50
CA TYR A 21 -4.22 8.94 -7.77
C TYR A 21 -3.08 8.15 -7.12
N LEU A 22 -3.39 6.99 -6.52
CA LEU A 22 -2.42 6.12 -5.84
C LEU A 22 -1.55 5.30 -6.80
N GLN A 23 -2.02 5.05 -8.03
CA GLN A 23 -1.22 4.45 -9.08
C GLN A 23 -0.03 5.38 -9.40
N THR A 24 1.11 5.09 -8.78
CA THR A 24 2.40 5.67 -9.15
C THR A 24 2.90 4.92 -10.38
N ASN A 25 3.24 5.64 -11.45
CA ASN A 25 3.99 5.11 -12.60
C ASN A 25 5.45 4.80 -12.19
N ASN A 26 5.64 4.05 -11.10
CA ASN A 26 6.96 3.63 -10.68
C ASN A 26 7.54 2.72 -11.77
N VAL A 27 8.78 2.98 -12.12
CA VAL A 27 9.53 2.13 -13.04
C VAL A 27 9.61 0.74 -12.41
N ILE A 28 8.91 -0.22 -13.01
CA ILE A 28 8.98 -1.63 -12.63
C ILE A 28 10.45 -2.05 -12.72
N GLY A 29 11.07 -2.36 -11.59
CA GLY A 29 12.47 -2.82 -11.53
C GLY A 29 13.45 -1.90 -10.82
N GLU A 30 13.04 -0.73 -10.28
CA GLU A 30 13.86 -0.10 -9.25
C GLU A 30 13.88 -0.98 -8.00
N ASP A 31 15.09 -1.30 -7.56
CA ASP A 31 15.39 -2.25 -6.50
C ASP A 31 15.07 -1.60 -5.15
N THR A 32 13.79 -1.35 -4.87
CA THR A 32 13.32 -0.67 -3.66
C THR A 32 13.86 -1.32 -2.39
N PHE A 33 14.06 -2.65 -2.42
CA PHE A 33 14.53 -3.42 -1.25
C PHE A 33 15.44 -4.63 -1.53
N GLY A 34 16.03 -4.81 -2.72
CA GLY A 34 16.77 -6.03 -3.10
C GLY A 34 17.93 -6.44 -2.16
N GLY A 35 18.53 -5.47 -1.46
CA GLY A 35 19.54 -5.71 -0.41
C GLY A 35 19.10 -5.41 1.02
N SER A 36 17.87 -4.94 1.24
CA SER A 36 17.40 -4.35 2.51
C SER A 36 16.14 -5.02 3.08
N ARG A 37 15.86 -6.27 2.70
CA ARG A 37 14.76 -7.08 3.25
C ARG A 37 14.74 -7.14 4.79
N MET A 38 15.92 -7.11 5.43
CA MET A 38 16.03 -7.04 6.89
C MET A 38 15.51 -5.69 7.43
N LEU A 39 15.92 -4.58 6.81
CA LEU A 39 15.48 -3.24 7.19
C LEU A 39 13.96 -3.11 7.08
N ASN A 40 13.38 -3.62 5.99
CA ASN A 40 11.94 -3.59 5.76
C ASN A 40 11.17 -4.37 6.83
N GLN A 41 11.67 -5.57 7.17
CA GLN A 41 11.08 -6.39 8.23
C GLN A 41 11.19 -5.74 9.61
N MET A 42 12.31 -5.09 9.92
CA MET A 42 12.49 -4.38 11.18
C MET A 42 11.51 -3.21 11.27
N PHE A 43 11.41 -2.40 10.22
CA PHE A 43 10.49 -1.27 10.15
C PHE A 43 9.03 -1.70 10.36
N TYR A 44 8.53 -2.66 9.57
CA TYR A 44 7.14 -3.10 9.69
C TYR A 44 6.81 -3.89 10.97
N LYS A 45 7.82 -4.20 11.80
CA LYS A 45 7.66 -4.77 13.14
C LYS A 45 7.87 -3.76 14.27
N SER A 46 8.31 -2.54 13.95
CA SER A 46 8.60 -1.49 14.92
C SER A 46 7.33 -0.99 15.60
N ASP A 47 7.48 -0.39 16.79
CA ASP A 47 6.34 0.11 17.55
C ASP A 47 5.79 1.41 16.97
N GLU A 48 6.64 2.21 16.34
CA GLU A 48 6.27 3.42 15.60
C GLU A 48 5.37 3.08 14.41
N TRP A 49 5.72 2.04 13.63
CA TRP A 49 4.84 1.58 12.55
C TRP A 49 3.51 1.04 13.08
N LYS A 50 3.52 0.27 14.17
CA LYS A 50 2.27 -0.23 14.79
C LYS A 50 1.38 0.91 15.27
N ALA A 51 1.97 1.96 15.85
CA ALA A 51 1.25 3.15 16.29
C ALA A 51 0.62 3.89 15.10
N LEU A 52 1.42 4.20 14.08
CA LEU A 52 0.92 4.83 12.85
C LEU A 52 -0.20 4.01 12.20
N ARG A 53 0.01 2.70 12.06
CA ARG A 53 -0.98 1.77 11.50
C ARG A 53 -2.30 1.82 12.27
N ARG A 54 -2.24 1.81 13.61
CA ARG A 54 -3.43 1.91 14.46
C ARG A 54 -4.16 3.24 14.21
N ASP A 55 -3.42 4.35 14.19
CA ASP A 55 -4.00 5.68 14.07
C ASP A 55 -4.64 5.89 12.68
N ALA A 56 -4.02 5.35 11.62
CA ALA A 56 -4.60 5.31 10.27
C ALA A 56 -5.92 4.52 10.22
N ILE A 57 -5.98 3.34 10.86
CA ILE A 57 -7.20 2.52 10.90
C ILE A 57 -8.34 3.24 11.64
N ILE A 58 -8.03 3.93 12.73
CA ILE A 58 -9.00 4.73 13.49
C ILE A 58 -9.52 5.88 12.63
N ARG A 59 -8.62 6.64 11.98
CA ARG A 59 -8.97 7.76 11.10
C ARG A 59 -9.88 7.32 9.96
N ASP A 60 -9.52 6.25 9.27
CA ASP A 60 -10.23 5.76 8.08
C ASP A 60 -11.49 4.97 8.45
N LYS A 61 -11.67 4.68 9.75
CA LYS A 61 -12.76 3.85 10.31
C LYS A 61 -12.89 2.54 9.54
N ASP A 62 -11.76 1.87 9.31
CA ASP A 62 -11.63 0.62 8.54
C ASP A 62 -12.28 0.61 7.14
N ASN A 63 -12.57 1.80 6.58
CA ASN A 63 -13.08 1.91 5.22
C ASN A 63 -11.94 1.85 4.20
N ASP A 64 -12.20 1.18 3.09
CA ASP A 64 -11.31 1.06 1.95
C ASP A 64 -11.11 2.42 1.31
N LEU A 65 -9.83 2.81 1.17
CA LEU A 65 -9.40 4.14 0.77
C LEU A 65 -10.01 5.28 1.59
N GLY A 66 -10.52 5.02 2.81
CA GLY A 66 -11.20 6.01 3.62
C GLY A 66 -12.55 6.47 3.07
N ILE A 67 -13.19 5.70 2.18
CA ILE A 67 -14.50 6.06 1.61
C ILE A 67 -15.63 5.62 2.54
N PRO A 68 -16.47 6.53 3.05
CA PRO A 68 -17.53 6.19 3.98
C PRO A 68 -18.45 5.07 3.46
N GLY A 69 -18.58 3.99 4.23
CA GLY A 69 -19.45 2.86 3.91
C GLY A 69 -18.78 1.73 3.13
N MET A 70 -17.57 1.94 2.59
CA MET A 70 -16.80 0.89 1.91
C MET A 70 -15.96 0.10 2.90
N LYS A 71 -16.57 -0.72 3.74
CA LYS A 71 -15.86 -1.48 4.79
C LYS A 71 -14.88 -2.50 4.23
N ILE A 72 -13.66 -2.54 4.78
CA ILE A 72 -12.69 -3.58 4.45
C ILE A 72 -13.09 -4.88 5.15
N VAL A 73 -13.38 -5.92 4.37
CA VAL A 73 -13.62 -7.27 4.89
C VAL A 73 -12.29 -8.01 5.03
N GLY A 74 -11.95 -8.41 6.25
CA GLY A 74 -10.73 -9.16 6.56
C GLY A 74 -9.57 -8.28 6.99
N LYS A 75 -8.37 -8.53 6.43
CA LYS A 75 -7.14 -7.84 6.85
C LYS A 75 -7.08 -6.43 6.28
N VAL A 76 -6.93 -5.43 7.16
CA VAL A 76 -6.66 -4.04 6.78
C VAL A 76 -5.17 -3.85 6.48
N TYR A 77 -4.87 -3.45 5.24
CA TYR A 77 -3.56 -2.98 4.83
C TYR A 77 -3.47 -1.47 5.00
N VAL A 78 -2.27 -0.97 5.29
CA VAL A 78 -1.98 0.46 5.31
C VAL A 78 -0.93 0.70 4.24
N HIS A 79 -1.29 1.52 3.25
CA HIS A 79 -0.50 1.80 2.06
C HIS A 79 0.10 3.19 2.14
N HIS A 80 1.40 3.31 1.84
CA HIS A 80 2.06 4.61 1.70
C HIS A 80 1.64 5.29 0.40
N ILE A 81 1.11 6.50 0.47
CA ILE A 81 0.58 7.27 -0.67
C ILE A 81 1.73 7.68 -1.60
N GLU A 82 2.75 8.29 -1.02
CA GLU A 82 4.05 8.47 -1.62
C GLU A 82 4.95 7.30 -1.20
N PRO A 83 5.51 6.54 -2.18
CA PRO A 83 6.44 5.46 -1.90
C PRO A 83 7.62 5.92 -1.03
N ILE A 84 7.98 5.05 -0.09
CA ILE A 84 9.17 5.22 0.73
C ILE A 84 10.34 4.44 0.13
N THR A 85 11.50 5.06 0.15
CA THR A 85 12.77 4.45 -0.28
C THR A 85 13.54 3.90 0.92
N LYS A 86 14.62 3.16 0.65
CA LYS A 86 15.55 2.74 1.69
C LYS A 86 16.21 3.95 2.36
N GLU A 87 16.56 4.96 1.58
CA GLU A 87 17.19 6.19 2.02
C GLU A 87 16.27 6.97 2.96
N ASP A 88 14.95 6.95 2.72
CA ASP A 88 13.96 7.54 3.60
C ASP A 88 13.96 6.86 4.99
N LEU A 89 14.04 5.53 5.03
CA LEU A 89 14.13 4.76 6.28
C LEU A 89 15.42 5.06 7.05
N LEU A 90 16.56 5.16 6.34
CA LEU A 90 17.87 5.43 6.96
C LEU A 90 17.99 6.86 7.47
N SER A 91 17.45 7.82 6.74
CA SER A 91 17.45 9.25 7.11
C SER A 91 16.35 9.62 8.11
N ARG A 92 15.44 8.68 8.43
CA ARG A 92 14.24 8.93 9.24
C ARG A 92 13.40 10.07 8.66
N ASN A 93 13.21 10.05 7.34
CA ASN A 93 12.39 11.04 6.66
C ASN A 93 10.97 11.02 7.24
N ASP A 94 10.42 12.20 7.55
CA ASP A 94 9.11 12.37 8.18
C ASP A 94 7.99 11.64 7.42
N LYS A 95 8.10 11.53 6.09
CA LYS A 95 7.09 10.83 5.27
C LYS A 95 6.95 9.34 5.58
N VAL A 96 7.96 8.72 6.20
CA VAL A 96 7.94 7.29 6.57
C VAL A 96 6.90 7.03 7.65
N LEU A 97 6.79 7.94 8.63
CA LEU A 97 5.91 7.85 9.79
C LEU A 97 4.83 8.93 9.81
N SER A 98 4.53 9.53 8.65
CA SER A 98 3.50 10.55 8.52
C SER A 98 2.12 9.91 8.33
N LEU A 99 1.16 10.34 9.15
CA LEU A 99 -0.25 9.98 8.97
C LEU A 99 -0.79 10.54 7.64
N ASP A 100 -0.25 11.66 7.18
CA ASP A 100 -0.61 12.28 5.90
C ASP A 100 -0.02 11.55 4.69
N ASN A 101 0.84 10.54 4.90
CA ASN A 101 1.40 9.73 3.82
C ASN A 101 0.88 8.28 3.81
N VAL A 102 -0.22 7.98 4.52
CA VAL A 102 -0.77 6.62 4.56
C VAL A 102 -2.29 6.56 4.43
N ILE A 103 -2.82 5.48 3.86
CA ILE A 103 -4.26 5.21 3.72
C ILE A 103 -4.58 3.71 3.91
N CYS A 104 -5.71 3.39 4.53
CA CYS A 104 -6.20 2.02 4.63
C CYS A 104 -6.69 1.48 3.28
N CYS A 105 -6.40 0.22 2.99
CA CYS A 105 -6.93 -0.47 1.83
C CYS A 105 -7.13 -1.97 2.08
N SER A 106 -8.01 -2.59 1.30
CA SER A 106 -8.11 -4.06 1.23
C SER A 106 -6.98 -4.67 0.40
N ASP A 107 -6.82 -6.00 0.47
CA ASP A 107 -5.85 -6.74 -0.36
C ASP A 107 -6.10 -6.53 -1.86
N ILE A 108 -7.37 -6.52 -2.26
CA ILE A 108 -7.80 -6.33 -3.65
C ILE A 108 -7.49 -4.91 -4.11
N THR A 109 -7.83 -3.91 -3.29
CA THR A 109 -7.50 -2.51 -3.59
C THR A 109 -5.99 -2.30 -3.69
N HIS A 110 -5.21 -2.86 -2.76
CA HIS A 110 -3.75 -2.77 -2.79
C HIS A 110 -3.20 -3.36 -4.11
N LYS A 111 -3.73 -4.49 -4.57
CA LYS A 111 -3.34 -5.07 -5.88
C LYS A 111 -3.73 -4.16 -7.05
N ARG A 112 -4.93 -3.57 -7.05
CA ARG A 112 -5.37 -2.62 -8.10
C ARG A 112 -4.48 -1.37 -8.18
N ILE A 113 -3.98 -0.89 -7.03
CA ILE A 113 -3.04 0.24 -6.98
C ILE A 113 -1.72 -0.12 -7.67
N HIS A 114 -1.17 -1.31 -7.42
CA HIS A 114 0.14 -1.69 -7.96
C HIS A 114 0.11 -2.26 -9.38
N TYR A 115 -0.96 -2.96 -9.75
CA TYR A 115 -1.03 -3.74 -10.99
C TYR A 115 -2.15 -3.30 -11.94
N GLY A 116 -2.96 -2.31 -11.57
CA GLY A 116 -4.10 -1.87 -12.37
C GLY A 116 -5.28 -2.84 -12.32
N ASP A 117 -6.25 -2.62 -13.22
CA ASP A 117 -7.55 -3.30 -13.23
C ASP A 117 -7.58 -4.59 -14.05
N SER A 118 -6.42 -5.10 -14.48
CA SER A 118 -6.41 -6.31 -15.29
C SER A 118 -6.79 -7.51 -14.39
N GLU A 119 -8.04 -7.96 -14.54
CA GLU A 119 -8.57 -9.10 -13.79
C GLU A 119 -7.69 -10.35 -13.99
N GLU A 120 -7.09 -10.51 -15.16
CA GLU A 120 -6.22 -11.63 -15.46
C GLU A 120 -4.92 -11.60 -14.65
N GLU A 121 -4.31 -10.43 -14.44
CA GLU A 121 -3.11 -10.28 -13.61
C GLU A 121 -3.45 -10.39 -12.11
N ILE A 122 -4.55 -9.80 -11.66
CA ILE A 122 -5.02 -9.93 -10.26
C ILE A 122 -5.34 -11.40 -9.94
N ARG A 123 -5.95 -12.13 -10.87
CA ARG A 123 -6.34 -13.53 -10.71
C ARG A 123 -5.13 -14.47 -10.80
N LYS A 124 -4.12 -14.16 -11.61
CA LYS A 124 -2.81 -14.85 -11.60
C LYS A 124 -2.09 -14.70 -10.26
N LEU A 125 -2.16 -13.52 -9.62
CA LEU A 125 -1.58 -13.26 -8.30
C LEU A 125 -2.36 -13.91 -7.14
N SER A 126 -3.63 -14.25 -7.36
CA SER A 126 -4.55 -14.77 -6.34
C SER A 126 -4.95 -16.23 -6.53
N GLY A 127 -4.38 -16.90 -7.54
CA GLY A 127 -4.80 -18.24 -7.98
C GLY A 127 -4.26 -19.38 -7.10
N ASP A 128 -5.11 -20.37 -6.84
CA ASP A 128 -4.72 -21.65 -6.22
C ASP A 128 -3.69 -22.37 -7.10
N ARG A 129 -2.56 -22.75 -6.50
CA ARG A 129 -1.54 -23.55 -7.18
C ARG A 129 -2.13 -24.88 -7.61
N LYS A 130 -1.84 -25.29 -8.85
CA LYS A 130 -2.23 -26.62 -9.36
C LYS A 130 -1.05 -27.59 -9.24
N SER A 131 -1.35 -28.88 -9.18
CA SER A 131 -0.31 -29.92 -9.29
C SER A 131 0.47 -29.71 -10.59
N ASN A 132 1.80 -29.76 -10.52
CA ASN A 132 2.77 -29.53 -11.63
C ASN A 132 2.96 -28.07 -12.11
N ASP A 133 2.54 -27.06 -11.36
CA ASP A 133 2.76 -25.63 -11.70
C ASP A 133 4.25 -25.19 -11.59
N THR A 134 5.10 -25.97 -10.91
CA THR A 134 6.56 -25.77 -10.90
C THR A 134 7.29 -27.05 -11.29
N LYS A 135 8.37 -26.95 -12.09
CA LYS A 135 9.22 -28.09 -12.54
C LYS A 135 9.97 -28.82 -11.43
N LEU A 136 9.82 -28.39 -10.19
CA LEU A 136 10.32 -29.05 -9.00
C LEU A 136 9.19 -29.09 -7.98
N TRP A 137 8.78 -30.30 -7.64
CA TRP A 137 8.24 -30.63 -6.32
C TRP A 137 9.37 -31.33 -5.57
#